data_AF-A0AAE2WCH7-F1
#
_entry.id   AF-A0AAE2WCH7-F1
#
_cell.length_a   1.000
_cell.length_b   1.000
_cell.length_c   1.000
_cell.angle_alpha   90.00
_cell.angle_beta   90.00
_cell.angle_gamma   90.00
#
_symmetry.space_group_name_H-M   'P 1'
#
loop_
_entity.id
_entity.type
_entity.pdbx_description
1 polymer ?
#
loop_
_entity_poly.entity_id
_entity_poly.type
_entity_poly.pdbx_seq_one_letter_code
_entity_poly.pdbx_strand_id
1 'polypeptide(L)'
;MYKKFLLNKEKLFCLYKGYDLASILSFDIAFLVYGNSRSLWREIIKIFLAKDIRPPKTTDNILFSMGPYNRKDYDEILDYVMLQVGIKERFDIGMCKYKFKISFKGVIFSFKNIFFNHLILSFKVRLLLFFRMIHYINSIELLNNMEKEWGYNNYCSFCSADPFECILDSYFRLNKIKTYTLQHGLYVFSNSPQIDIIAFDNMVSDHILCWGEYTKNEFLKYGLPSDKIIVAGYPRSTQKLTPYVIPITPRILFLCARKIYDNENIKIMNILAEVKNEINIEVSVKTHPSLNSKKYKFLCEELELSFYDMDTVSKALASGDYDVIVTYNSSAYYDAYIGNRVVLKFVDDMNEILVDISNDTFSSSTEFINKLQLLTKLSASQIFWDNNADKLSHTVGVGINNYKDILRK
;
A
#
# COMPACT_ATOMS: atom_id res chain seq x y z
N MET A 1 -3.38 19.68 -5.47
CA MET A 1 -4.57 18.81 -5.26
C MET A 1 -4.75 18.47 -3.78
N TYR A 2 -3.70 18.06 -3.09
CA TYR A 2 -3.72 17.74 -1.66
C TYR A 2 -4.39 18.80 -0.74
N LYS A 3 -3.99 20.07 -0.81
CA LYS A 3 -4.65 21.17 -0.06
C LYS A 3 -6.18 21.23 -0.28
N LYS A 4 -6.62 20.97 -1.52
CA LYS A 4 -8.04 20.91 -1.87
C LYS A 4 -8.73 19.70 -1.24
N PHE A 5 -8.05 18.55 -1.15
CA PHE A 5 -8.53 17.39 -0.42
C PHE A 5 -8.72 17.71 1.07
N LEU A 6 -7.70 18.24 1.74
CA LEU A 6 -7.76 18.59 3.18
C LEU A 6 -8.91 19.55 3.50
N LEU A 7 -9.01 20.65 2.74
CA LEU A 7 -10.07 21.65 2.93
C LEU A 7 -11.47 21.05 2.74
N ASN A 8 -11.64 20.09 1.83
CA ASN A 8 -12.93 19.43 1.62
C ASN A 8 -13.22 18.39 2.70
N LYS A 9 -12.21 17.65 3.17
CA LYS A 9 -12.36 16.71 4.30
C LYS A 9 -12.78 17.47 5.56
N GLU A 10 -12.08 18.54 5.90
CA GLU A 10 -12.38 19.40 7.05
C GLU A 10 -13.79 19.97 6.98
N LYS A 11 -14.18 20.58 5.84
CA LYS A 11 -15.52 21.13 5.65
C LYS A 11 -16.63 20.09 5.62
N LEU A 12 -16.31 18.83 5.32
CA LEU A 12 -17.29 17.74 5.33
C LEU A 12 -17.46 17.12 6.71
N PHE A 13 -16.60 17.45 7.69
CA PHE A 13 -16.64 16.85 9.02
C PHE A 13 -18.07 16.84 9.58
N CYS A 14 -18.60 15.63 9.75
CA CYS A 14 -19.94 15.41 10.28
C CYS A 14 -20.02 14.03 10.93
N LEU A 15 -20.74 13.98 12.05
CA LEU A 15 -20.95 12.76 12.82
C LEU A 15 -22.34 12.20 12.56
N TYR A 16 -22.42 10.94 12.17
CA TYR A 16 -23.68 10.20 12.06
C TYR A 16 -23.64 9.02 13.04
N LYS A 17 -24.44 9.08 14.11
CA LYS A 17 -24.44 8.06 15.19
C LYS A 17 -23.04 7.76 15.76
N GLY A 18 -22.19 8.79 15.85
CA GLY A 18 -20.80 8.66 16.34
C GLY A 18 -19.76 8.32 15.28
N TYR A 19 -20.17 8.00 14.05
CA TYR A 19 -19.26 7.72 12.93
C TYR A 19 -18.83 9.04 12.27
N ASP A 20 -17.53 9.25 12.11
CA ASP A 20 -16.99 10.36 11.32
C ASP A 20 -17.07 10.05 9.83
N LEU A 21 -18.06 10.64 9.18
CA LEU A 21 -18.31 10.42 7.76
C LEU A 21 -17.27 11.10 6.86
N ALA A 22 -16.59 12.15 7.33
CA ALA A 22 -15.50 12.74 6.55
C ALA A 22 -14.30 11.80 6.48
N SER A 23 -14.03 11.07 7.57
CA SER A 23 -13.02 10.01 7.59
C SER A 23 -13.41 8.84 6.68
N ILE A 24 -14.66 8.35 6.76
CA ILE A 24 -15.14 7.26 5.88
C ILE A 24 -15.10 7.66 4.39
N LEU A 25 -15.42 8.91 4.07
CA LEU A 25 -15.40 9.43 2.70
C LEU A 25 -14.01 9.90 2.24
N SER A 26 -12.99 9.88 3.09
CA SER A 26 -11.66 10.46 2.76
C SER A 26 -11.07 9.88 1.48
N PHE A 27 -11.14 8.56 1.32
CA PHE A 27 -10.70 7.91 0.08
C PHE A 27 -11.46 8.39 -1.15
N ASP A 28 -12.78 8.55 -1.04
CA ASP A 28 -13.62 9.03 -2.15
C ASP A 28 -13.34 10.49 -2.50
N ILE A 29 -13.16 11.36 -1.50
CA ILE A 29 -12.82 12.78 -1.70
C ILE A 29 -11.49 12.86 -2.44
N ALA A 30 -10.46 12.17 -1.96
CA ALA A 30 -9.16 12.18 -2.60
C ALA A 30 -9.22 11.60 -4.02
N PHE A 31 -9.86 10.44 -4.21
CA PHE A 31 -10.03 9.83 -5.52
C PHE A 31 -10.60 10.83 -6.54
N LEU A 32 -11.66 11.56 -6.16
CA LEU A 32 -12.33 12.53 -7.04
C LEU A 32 -11.55 13.84 -7.19
N VAL A 33 -10.85 14.31 -6.15
CA VAL A 33 -10.02 15.53 -6.20
C VAL A 33 -8.79 15.35 -7.08
N TYR A 34 -8.21 14.14 -7.11
CA TYR A 34 -7.09 13.76 -7.97
C TYR A 34 -7.52 13.43 -9.41
N GLY A 35 -8.76 13.77 -9.79
CA GLY A 35 -9.21 13.70 -11.18
C GLY A 35 -9.68 12.32 -11.64
N ASN A 36 -9.72 11.32 -10.76
CA ASN A 36 -10.25 10.02 -11.13
C ASN A 36 -11.77 10.10 -11.31
N SER A 37 -12.27 9.40 -12.33
CA SER A 37 -13.68 9.44 -12.69
C SER A 37 -14.44 8.23 -12.14
N ARG A 38 -15.73 8.41 -11.88
CA ARG A 38 -16.67 7.34 -11.57
C ARG A 38 -17.93 7.48 -12.40
N SER A 39 -18.57 6.35 -12.69
CA SER A 39 -19.86 6.33 -13.36
C SER A 39 -20.95 6.78 -12.38
N LEU A 40 -21.66 7.86 -12.72
CA LEU A 40 -22.76 8.37 -11.92
C LEU A 40 -23.87 7.33 -11.74
N TRP A 41 -24.23 6.62 -12.82
CA TRP A 41 -25.27 5.59 -12.81
C TRP A 41 -24.98 4.45 -11.83
N ARG A 42 -23.70 4.01 -11.76
CA ARG A 42 -23.30 2.97 -10.80
C ARG A 42 -23.43 3.46 -9.35
N GLU A 43 -23.18 4.74 -9.08
CA GLU A 43 -23.35 5.30 -7.74
C GLU A 43 -24.82 5.53 -7.37
N ILE A 44 -25.68 5.90 -8.31
CA ILE A 44 -27.13 6.04 -8.08
C ILE A 44 -27.73 4.72 -7.58
N ILE A 45 -27.35 3.59 -8.19
CA ILE A 45 -27.84 2.28 -7.77
C ILE A 45 -27.48 1.98 -6.30
N LYS A 46 -26.29 2.42 -5.85
CA LYS A 46 -25.82 2.18 -4.48
C LYS A 46 -26.64 2.91 -3.41
N ILE A 47 -27.40 3.94 -3.76
CA ILE A 47 -28.32 4.65 -2.84
C ILE A 47 -29.31 3.67 -2.20
N PHE A 48 -29.73 2.66 -2.96
CA PHE A 48 -30.72 1.66 -2.52
C PHE A 48 -30.08 0.43 -1.87
N LEU A 49 -28.75 0.39 -1.81
CA LEU A 49 -28.00 -0.76 -1.34
C LEU A 49 -27.22 -0.42 -0.07
N ALA A 50 -27.16 -1.37 0.85
CA ALA A 50 -26.20 -1.44 1.93
C ALA A 50 -25.26 -2.60 1.66
N LYS A 51 -23.99 -2.46 2.03
CA LYS A 51 -23.08 -3.60 2.11
C LYS A 51 -23.26 -4.26 3.48
N ASP A 52 -23.58 -5.55 3.48
CA ASP A 52 -23.86 -6.34 4.68
C ASP A 52 -22.55 -6.78 5.36
N ILE A 53 -21.82 -5.82 5.94
CA ILE A 53 -20.50 -6.02 6.56
C ILE A 53 -20.57 -6.58 7.98
N ARG A 54 -21.38 -7.63 8.16
CA ARG A 54 -21.62 -8.25 9.48
C ARG A 54 -20.38 -9.01 9.93
N PRO A 55 -19.70 -8.58 11.01
CA PRO A 55 -18.53 -9.29 11.51
C PRO A 55 -18.93 -10.70 11.97
N PRO A 56 -18.10 -11.72 11.71
CA PRO A 56 -18.37 -13.07 12.16
C PRO A 56 -18.20 -13.19 13.69
N LYS A 57 -18.84 -14.21 14.27
CA LYS A 57 -18.48 -14.68 15.61
C LYS A 57 -17.18 -15.48 15.48
N THR A 58 -16.23 -15.23 16.35
CA THR A 58 -15.03 -16.07 16.52
C THR A 58 -14.77 -16.27 18.00
N THR A 59 -14.12 -17.39 18.31
CA THR A 59 -13.57 -17.71 19.63
C THR A 59 -12.23 -17.04 19.89
N ASP A 60 -11.62 -16.47 18.85
CA ASP A 60 -10.35 -15.78 18.96
C ASP A 60 -10.52 -14.41 19.64
N ASN A 61 -9.46 -13.94 20.32
CA ASN A 61 -9.46 -12.62 20.97
C ASN A 61 -9.33 -11.45 19.97
N ILE A 62 -9.06 -11.74 18.69
CA ILE A 62 -8.85 -10.75 17.64
C ILE A 62 -9.59 -11.12 16.36
N LEU A 63 -10.18 -10.12 15.71
CA LEU A 63 -10.72 -10.24 14.35
C LEU A 63 -9.84 -9.48 13.36
N PHE A 64 -9.40 -10.16 12.30
CA PHE A 64 -8.80 -9.51 11.13
C PHE A 64 -9.83 -9.29 10.03
N SER A 65 -9.70 -8.21 9.26
CA SER A 65 -10.49 -8.03 8.04
C SER A 65 -9.67 -7.48 6.87
N MET A 66 -10.17 -7.72 5.66
CA MET A 66 -9.58 -7.15 4.46
C MET A 66 -10.66 -6.68 3.48
N GLY A 67 -10.46 -5.50 2.91
CA GLY A 67 -11.25 -4.92 1.84
C GLY A 67 -11.09 -5.63 0.49
N PRO A 68 -11.88 -5.22 -0.53
CA PRO A 68 -11.88 -5.83 -1.86
C PRO A 68 -10.71 -5.36 -2.74
N TYR A 69 -9.46 -5.59 -2.32
CA TYR A 69 -8.27 -5.12 -3.04
C TYR A 69 -7.93 -5.95 -4.28
N ASN A 70 -8.30 -7.23 -4.32
CA ASN A 70 -7.94 -8.20 -5.37
C ASN A 70 -6.42 -8.25 -5.66
N ARG A 71 -5.61 -8.31 -4.60
CA ARG A 71 -4.14 -8.27 -4.67
C ARG A 71 -3.51 -9.40 -3.86
N LYS A 72 -2.83 -10.33 -4.55
CA LYS A 72 -2.15 -11.46 -3.91
C LYS A 72 -1.06 -11.04 -2.91
N ASP A 73 -0.36 -9.95 -3.19
CA ASP A 73 0.69 -9.45 -2.30
C ASP A 73 0.14 -8.84 -1.01
N TYR A 74 -1.15 -8.48 -0.98
CA TYR A 74 -1.85 -8.04 0.24
C TYR A 74 -2.29 -9.25 1.07
N ASP A 75 -2.74 -10.33 0.40
CA ASP A 75 -3.00 -11.62 1.05
C ASP A 75 -1.74 -12.11 1.78
N GLU A 76 -0.57 -12.09 1.12
CA GLU A 76 0.71 -12.51 1.71
C GLU A 76 1.04 -11.76 3.02
N ILE A 77 0.80 -10.45 3.06
CA ILE A 77 1.05 -9.60 4.24
C ILE A 77 0.10 -9.99 5.38
N LEU A 78 -1.20 -10.09 5.09
CA LEU A 78 -2.20 -10.36 6.11
C LEU A 78 -2.05 -11.78 6.67
N ASP A 79 -1.86 -12.76 5.79
CA ASP A 79 -1.70 -14.17 6.15
C ASP A 79 -0.44 -14.37 7.02
N TYR A 80 0.66 -13.66 6.72
CA TYR A 80 1.86 -13.67 7.58
C TYR A 80 1.54 -13.19 9.00
N VAL A 81 0.88 -12.04 9.13
CA VAL A 81 0.55 -11.46 10.45
C VAL A 81 -0.39 -12.38 11.22
N MET A 82 -1.43 -12.89 10.56
CA MET A 82 -2.37 -13.85 11.15
C MET A 82 -1.67 -15.12 11.65
N LEU A 83 -0.70 -15.64 10.88
CA LEU A 83 0.12 -16.77 11.28
C LEU A 83 0.91 -16.47 12.57
N GLN A 84 1.52 -15.28 12.70
CA GLN A 84 2.27 -14.89 13.90
C GLN A 84 1.40 -14.86 15.17
N VAL A 85 0.11 -14.55 15.00
CA VAL A 85 -0.86 -14.51 16.09
C VAL A 85 -1.75 -15.76 16.17
N GLY A 86 -1.47 -16.80 15.37
CA GLY A 86 -2.17 -18.08 15.38
C GLY A 86 -3.65 -18.01 14.98
N ILE A 87 -4.03 -17.05 14.14
CA ILE A 87 -5.39 -16.89 13.62
C ILE A 87 -5.47 -17.50 12.22
N LYS A 88 -6.56 -18.22 11.94
CA LYS A 88 -6.74 -18.94 10.67
C LYS A 88 -7.72 -18.26 9.73
N GLU A 89 -8.69 -17.55 10.28
CA GLU A 89 -9.78 -16.97 9.51
C GLU A 89 -9.75 -15.45 9.60
N ARG A 90 -10.06 -14.81 8.48
CA ARG A 90 -10.23 -13.38 8.35
C ARG A 90 -11.61 -13.06 7.84
N PHE A 91 -12.09 -11.87 8.16
CA PHE A 91 -13.32 -11.34 7.59
C PHE A 91 -13.07 -10.65 6.26
N ASP A 92 -13.42 -11.32 5.16
CA ASP A 92 -13.32 -10.76 3.81
C ASP A 92 -14.53 -9.88 3.50
N ILE A 93 -14.31 -8.56 3.54
CA ILE A 93 -15.34 -7.57 3.24
C ILE A 93 -15.71 -7.62 1.76
N GLY A 94 -14.80 -8.01 0.87
CA GLY A 94 -15.06 -8.16 -0.56
C GLY A 94 -16.12 -9.22 -0.87
N MET A 95 -16.20 -10.27 -0.05
CA MET A 95 -17.19 -11.35 -0.17
C MET A 95 -18.57 -11.00 0.42
N CYS A 96 -18.70 -9.88 1.13
CA CYS A 96 -19.97 -9.46 1.73
C CYS A 96 -21.01 -9.08 0.67
N LYS A 97 -22.24 -9.57 0.86
CA LYS A 97 -23.36 -9.33 -0.06
C LYS A 97 -23.92 -7.91 0.11
N TYR A 98 -24.56 -7.43 -0.94
CA TYR A 98 -25.39 -6.22 -0.86
C TYR A 98 -26.82 -6.60 -0.46
N LYS A 99 -27.45 -5.73 0.34
CA LYS A 99 -28.87 -5.82 0.70
C LYS A 99 -29.58 -4.54 0.31
N PHE A 100 -30.85 -4.65 -0.06
CA PHE A 100 -31.69 -3.48 -0.24
C PHE A 100 -31.91 -2.79 1.10
N LYS A 101 -31.55 -1.51 1.18
CA LYS A 101 -31.71 -0.68 2.38
C LYS A 101 -31.64 0.77 1.97
N ILE A 102 -32.62 1.55 2.41
CA ILE A 102 -32.63 3.00 2.25
C ILE A 102 -32.98 3.66 3.58
N SER A 103 -32.18 4.65 3.97
CA SER A 103 -32.45 5.49 5.12
C SER A 103 -32.91 6.88 4.66
N PHE A 104 -34.20 7.18 4.79
CA PHE A 104 -34.71 8.54 4.50
C PHE A 104 -34.00 9.60 5.35
N LYS A 105 -33.76 9.30 6.64
CA LYS A 105 -32.96 10.16 7.52
C LYS A 105 -31.53 10.33 6.99
N GLY A 106 -30.92 9.26 6.51
CA GLY A 106 -29.61 9.27 5.86
C GLY A 106 -29.56 10.10 4.58
N VAL A 107 -30.61 10.07 3.75
CA VAL A 107 -30.74 10.90 2.54
C VAL A 107 -30.78 12.38 2.91
N ILE A 108 -31.67 12.78 3.83
CA ILE A 108 -31.78 14.17 4.28
C ILE A 108 -30.48 14.65 4.91
N PHE A 109 -29.88 13.82 5.78
CA PHE A 109 -28.61 14.11 6.42
C PHE A 109 -27.49 14.32 5.40
N SER A 110 -27.38 13.42 4.42
CA SER A 110 -26.35 13.49 3.38
C SER A 110 -26.53 14.72 2.50
N PHE A 111 -27.78 15.06 2.16
CA PHE A 111 -28.08 16.22 1.34
C PHE A 111 -27.62 17.51 2.03
N LYS A 112 -27.99 17.67 3.31
CA LYS A 112 -27.60 18.83 4.12
C LYS A 112 -26.07 18.98 4.17
N ASN A 113 -25.35 17.92 4.53
CA ASN A 113 -23.90 17.99 4.73
C ASN A 113 -23.10 18.11 3.42
N ILE A 114 -23.62 17.63 2.29
CA ILE A 114 -22.87 17.70 1.01
C ILE A 114 -23.14 19.00 0.26
N PHE A 115 -24.38 19.49 0.26
CA PHE A 115 -24.76 20.64 -0.56
C PHE A 115 -24.76 21.97 0.20
N PHE A 116 -24.96 21.97 1.52
CA PHE A 116 -24.88 23.20 2.32
C PHE A 116 -23.52 23.42 2.98
N ASN A 117 -22.69 22.39 3.15
CA ASN A 117 -21.29 22.64 3.50
C ASN A 117 -20.60 23.24 2.26
N HIS A 118 -19.86 24.33 2.45
CA HIS A 118 -19.22 25.10 1.38
C HIS A 118 -18.01 24.38 0.75
N LEU A 119 -18.21 23.13 0.30
CA LEU A 119 -17.21 22.26 -0.32
C LEU A 119 -16.66 22.89 -1.60
N ILE A 120 -15.35 22.84 -1.77
CA ILE A 120 -14.65 23.37 -2.94
C ILE A 120 -14.62 22.28 -4.03
N LEU A 121 -15.80 21.79 -4.43
CA LEU A 121 -16.01 20.69 -5.38
C LEU A 121 -17.10 21.06 -6.38
N SER A 122 -16.98 20.55 -7.61
CA SER A 122 -18.01 20.72 -8.64
C SER A 122 -19.30 20.00 -8.26
N PHE A 123 -20.42 20.44 -8.82
CA PHE A 123 -21.74 19.85 -8.54
C PHE A 123 -21.77 18.34 -8.80
N LYS A 124 -21.17 17.87 -9.91
CA LYS A 124 -21.06 16.43 -10.23
C LYS A 124 -20.31 15.65 -9.15
N VAL A 125 -19.20 16.19 -8.64
CA VAL A 125 -18.41 15.55 -7.59
C VAL A 125 -19.19 15.52 -6.27
N ARG A 126 -19.88 16.62 -5.92
CA ARG A 126 -20.77 16.65 -4.76
C ARG A 126 -21.87 15.59 -4.88
N LEU A 127 -22.50 15.45 -6.04
CA LEU A 127 -23.53 14.45 -6.27
C LEU A 127 -23.01 13.01 -6.10
N LEU A 128 -21.79 12.71 -6.57
CA LEU A 128 -21.13 11.42 -6.34
C LEU A 128 -20.88 11.16 -4.85
N LEU A 129 -20.37 12.16 -4.11
CA LEU A 129 -20.14 12.04 -2.67
C LEU A 129 -21.46 11.88 -1.89
N PHE A 130 -22.52 12.57 -2.30
CA PHE A 130 -23.86 12.42 -1.73
C PHE A 130 -24.36 10.97 -1.84
N PHE A 131 -24.25 10.36 -3.02
CA PHE A 131 -24.66 8.96 -3.21
C PHE A 131 -23.81 7.99 -2.38
N ARG A 132 -22.50 8.22 -2.27
CA ARG A 132 -21.59 7.42 -1.44
C ARG A 132 -21.93 7.55 0.04
N MET A 133 -22.19 8.77 0.52
CA MET A 133 -22.55 9.02 1.91
C MET A 133 -23.83 8.27 2.29
N ILE A 134 -24.86 8.27 1.42
CA ILE A 134 -26.08 7.48 1.64
C ILE A 134 -25.77 5.99 1.72
N HIS A 135 -24.99 5.48 0.76
CA HIS A 135 -24.60 4.07 0.73
C HIS A 135 -23.87 3.62 2.01
N TYR A 136 -22.98 4.46 2.54
CA TYR A 136 -22.29 4.21 3.80
C TYR A 136 -23.21 4.31 5.00
N ILE A 137 -24.10 5.32 5.06
CA ILE A 137 -25.11 5.41 6.12
C ILE A 137 -26.02 4.18 6.13
N ASN A 138 -26.46 3.69 4.96
CA ASN A 138 -27.27 2.48 4.88
C ASN A 138 -26.53 1.26 5.44
N SER A 139 -25.23 1.15 5.15
CA SER A 139 -24.36 0.07 5.66
C SER A 139 -24.13 0.19 7.18
N ILE A 140 -23.91 1.41 7.69
CA ILE A 140 -23.79 1.73 9.12
C ILE A 140 -25.10 1.42 9.87
N GLU A 141 -26.26 1.76 9.30
CA GLU A 141 -27.54 1.42 9.92
C GLU A 141 -27.77 -0.08 9.98
N LEU A 142 -27.41 -0.80 8.92
CA LEU A 142 -27.52 -2.26 8.89
C LEU A 142 -26.60 -2.90 9.96
N LEU A 143 -25.37 -2.42 10.07
CA LEU A 143 -24.38 -2.87 11.06
C LEU A 143 -24.83 -2.57 12.51
N ASN A 144 -25.33 -1.36 12.79
CA ASN A 144 -25.77 -0.98 14.14
C ASN A 144 -27.03 -1.71 14.61
N ASN A 145 -27.84 -2.24 13.68
CA ASN A 145 -29.04 -3.01 14.02
C ASN A 145 -28.74 -4.48 14.35
N MET A 146 -27.48 -4.90 14.29
CA MET A 146 -27.08 -6.26 14.66
C MET A 146 -27.01 -6.42 16.18
N GLU A 147 -27.31 -7.63 16.63
CA GLU A 147 -26.97 -8.07 17.98
C GLU A 147 -25.44 -8.13 18.14
N LYS A 148 -24.95 -7.61 19.27
CA LYS A 148 -23.52 -7.58 19.58
C LYS A 148 -23.14 -8.90 20.22
N GLU A 149 -22.63 -9.81 19.40
CA GLU A 149 -22.33 -11.18 19.83
C GLU A 149 -20.88 -11.58 19.52
N TRP A 150 -19.94 -10.63 19.55
CA TRP A 150 -18.52 -10.93 19.33
C TRP A 150 -17.78 -11.29 20.62
N GLY A 151 -16.86 -12.26 20.50
CA GLY A 151 -15.99 -12.75 21.59
C GLY A 151 -14.56 -12.19 21.58
N TYR A 152 -14.25 -11.23 20.70
CA TYR A 152 -12.93 -10.63 20.57
C TYR A 152 -12.86 -9.24 21.22
N ASN A 153 -11.68 -8.91 21.77
CA ASN A 153 -11.38 -7.60 22.37
C ASN A 153 -10.54 -6.69 21.46
N ASN A 154 -9.96 -7.27 20.40
CA ASN A 154 -9.13 -6.56 19.43
C ASN A 154 -9.70 -6.71 18.01
N TYR A 155 -9.53 -5.69 17.18
CA TYR A 155 -9.84 -5.73 15.75
C TYR A 155 -8.66 -5.16 14.96
N CYS A 156 -8.28 -5.82 13.86
CA CYS A 156 -7.20 -5.38 12.98
C CYS A 156 -7.69 -5.29 11.53
N SER A 157 -7.83 -4.07 11.03
CA SER A 157 -8.05 -3.81 9.60
C SER A 157 -6.74 -4.01 8.82
N PHE A 158 -6.85 -4.41 7.56
CA PHE A 158 -5.72 -4.35 6.63
C PHE A 158 -5.35 -2.90 6.31
N CYS A 159 -6.35 -2.02 6.15
CA CYS A 159 -6.15 -0.60 5.93
C CYS A 159 -7.37 0.21 6.40
N SER A 160 -7.24 0.88 7.56
CA SER A 160 -8.31 1.71 8.15
C SER A 160 -8.73 2.91 7.29
N ALA A 161 -7.97 3.22 6.23
CA ALA A 161 -8.30 4.27 5.28
C ALA A 161 -9.28 3.80 4.19
N ASP A 162 -9.46 2.49 3.98
CA ASP A 162 -10.52 1.98 3.09
C ASP A 162 -11.89 2.24 3.72
N PRO A 163 -12.89 2.71 2.96
CA PRO A 163 -14.15 3.14 3.54
C PRO A 163 -14.91 2.08 4.36
N PHE A 164 -14.89 0.81 3.97
CA PHE A 164 -15.63 -0.21 4.72
C PHE A 164 -14.85 -0.72 5.94
N GLU A 165 -13.53 -0.79 5.84
CA GLU A 165 -12.67 -1.05 7.00
C GLU A 165 -12.75 0.10 8.01
N CYS A 166 -12.76 1.35 7.54
CA CYS A 166 -12.98 2.56 8.33
C CYS A 166 -14.33 2.53 9.09
N ILE A 167 -15.41 2.03 8.45
CA ILE A 167 -16.70 1.83 9.11
C ILE A 167 -16.57 0.80 10.24
N LEU A 168 -15.88 -0.31 10.01
CA LEU A 168 -15.67 -1.35 11.03
C LEU A 168 -14.76 -0.86 12.17
N ASP A 169 -13.66 -0.16 11.88
CA ASP A 169 -12.82 0.50 12.89
C ASP A 169 -13.65 1.42 13.78
N SER A 170 -14.45 2.28 13.16
CA SER A 170 -15.34 3.20 13.88
C SER A 170 -16.36 2.43 14.73
N TYR A 171 -16.97 1.38 14.17
CA TYR A 171 -17.93 0.54 14.88
C TYR A 171 -17.31 -0.12 16.11
N PHE A 172 -16.14 -0.74 15.97
CA PHE A 172 -15.45 -1.41 17.07
C PHE A 172 -15.00 -0.44 18.15
N ARG A 173 -14.46 0.72 17.78
CA ARG A 173 -14.10 1.78 18.74
C ARG A 173 -15.30 2.30 19.53
N LEU A 174 -16.43 2.55 18.85
CA LEU A 174 -17.69 2.95 19.52
C LEU A 174 -18.20 1.89 20.50
N ASN A 175 -17.76 0.64 20.35
CA ASN A 175 -18.06 -0.47 21.24
C ASN A 175 -16.91 -0.85 22.18
N LYS A 176 -15.91 0.03 22.35
CA LYS A 176 -14.76 -0.16 23.25
C LYS A 176 -13.89 -1.38 22.91
N ILE A 177 -13.91 -1.81 21.65
CA ILE A 177 -12.96 -2.78 21.11
C ILE A 177 -11.75 -2.02 20.60
N LYS A 178 -10.55 -2.47 20.99
CA LYS A 178 -9.30 -1.81 20.60
C LYS A 178 -9.01 -2.10 19.13
N THR A 179 -8.69 -1.08 18.35
CA THR A 179 -8.47 -1.25 16.91
C THR A 179 -7.05 -0.96 16.45
N TYR A 180 -6.63 -1.73 15.45
CA TYR A 180 -5.32 -1.67 14.81
C TYR A 180 -5.51 -1.61 13.29
N THR A 181 -4.56 -1.00 12.58
CA THR A 181 -4.44 -1.13 11.12
C THR A 181 -3.06 -1.59 10.73
N LEU A 182 -2.97 -2.41 9.68
CA LEU A 182 -1.70 -2.80 9.09
C LEU A 182 -1.16 -1.73 8.14
N GLN A 183 0.17 -1.70 8.02
CA GLN A 183 0.88 -1.09 6.90
C GLN A 183 0.99 -2.11 5.75
N HIS A 184 0.73 -1.67 4.51
CA HIS A 184 0.76 -2.52 3.31
C HIS A 184 1.70 -2.01 2.21
N GLY A 185 2.53 -1.01 2.51
CA GLY A 185 3.54 -0.44 1.64
C GLY A 185 4.43 0.50 2.43
N LEU A 186 5.58 0.91 1.88
CA LEU A 186 6.41 1.90 2.56
C LEU A 186 5.77 3.29 2.43
N TYR A 187 5.43 3.90 3.56
CA TYR A 187 4.90 5.24 3.59
C TYR A 187 6.02 6.27 3.68
N VAL A 188 5.94 7.27 2.81
CA VAL A 188 6.86 8.40 2.75
C VAL A 188 6.04 9.67 2.65
N PHE A 189 6.33 10.64 3.51
CA PHE A 189 5.70 11.95 3.47
C PHE A 189 6.44 12.84 2.47
N SER A 190 5.93 12.89 1.23
CA SER A 190 6.54 13.65 0.14
C SER A 190 6.00 15.08 0.04
N ASN A 191 6.77 15.96 -0.62
CA ASN A 191 6.36 17.34 -0.91
C ASN A 191 5.24 17.42 -1.96
N SER A 192 5.05 16.36 -2.75
CA SER A 192 4.01 16.23 -3.78
C SER A 192 3.12 15.01 -3.47
N PRO A 193 2.34 15.07 -2.38
CA PRO A 193 1.61 13.90 -1.88
C PRO A 193 0.61 13.38 -2.92
N GLN A 194 0.73 12.08 -3.21
CA GLN A 194 -0.20 11.34 -4.05
C GLN A 194 -1.42 10.89 -3.24
N ILE A 195 -2.28 10.05 -3.85
CA ILE A 195 -3.44 9.47 -3.16
C ILE A 195 -3.05 8.66 -1.91
N ASP A 196 -1.82 8.14 -1.86
CA ASP A 196 -1.32 7.34 -0.73
C ASP A 196 -1.18 8.17 0.57
N ILE A 197 -1.20 9.51 0.49
CA ILE A 197 -1.20 10.41 1.66
C ILE A 197 -2.38 10.19 2.61
N ILE A 198 -3.48 9.62 2.09
CA ILE A 198 -4.68 9.32 2.87
C ILE A 198 -4.36 8.36 4.03
N ALA A 199 -3.32 7.52 3.90
CA ALA A 199 -2.86 6.68 5.01
C ALA A 199 -2.40 7.52 6.22
N PHE A 200 -1.84 8.71 5.99
CA PHE A 200 -1.46 9.66 7.04
C PHE A 200 -2.69 10.44 7.55
N ASP A 201 -3.50 10.98 6.64
CA ASP A 201 -4.65 11.81 7.02
C ASP A 201 -5.82 11.03 7.63
N ASN A 202 -5.93 9.74 7.36
CA ASN A 202 -7.14 8.95 7.62
C ASN A 202 -6.86 7.64 8.37
N MET A 203 -6.03 7.74 9.40
CA MET A 203 -5.83 6.66 10.36
C MET A 203 -6.92 6.70 11.45
N VAL A 204 -8.01 5.97 11.21
CA VAL A 204 -9.19 5.92 12.11
C VAL A 204 -9.03 4.90 13.23
N SER A 205 -8.16 3.91 13.05
CA SER A 205 -7.84 2.95 14.09
C SER A 205 -7.19 3.61 15.32
N ASP A 206 -7.25 2.94 16.46
CA ASP A 206 -6.56 3.43 17.66
C ASP A 206 -5.04 3.43 17.46
N HIS A 207 -4.52 2.40 16.77
CA HIS A 207 -3.09 2.24 16.50
C HIS A 207 -2.81 1.82 15.04
N ILE A 208 -1.63 2.15 14.54
CA ILE A 208 -1.06 1.62 13.28
C ILE A 208 0.13 0.74 13.59
N LEU A 209 0.20 -0.41 12.90
CA LEU A 209 1.31 -1.35 12.95
C LEU A 209 2.26 -1.06 11.78
N CYS A 210 3.33 -0.35 12.06
CA CYS A 210 4.36 0.02 11.09
C CYS A 210 5.45 -1.05 11.00
N TRP A 211 6.12 -1.11 9.86
CA TRP A 211 7.17 -2.11 9.64
C TRP A 211 8.46 -1.76 10.38
N GLY A 212 9.05 -0.59 10.11
CA GLY A 212 10.30 -0.14 10.72
C GLY A 212 10.22 1.24 11.38
N GLU A 213 11.30 1.62 12.05
CA GLU A 213 11.40 2.93 12.74
C GLU A 213 11.35 4.09 11.74
N TYR A 214 11.82 3.88 10.50
CA TYR A 214 11.70 4.88 9.45
C TYR A 214 10.24 5.30 9.19
N THR A 215 9.32 4.35 8.97
CA THR A 215 7.91 4.68 8.75
C THR A 215 7.29 5.35 9.98
N LYS A 216 7.67 4.93 11.19
CA LYS A 216 7.25 5.62 12.41
C LYS A 216 7.71 7.07 12.43
N ASN A 217 8.97 7.34 12.07
CA ASN A 217 9.49 8.71 11.99
C ASN A 217 8.75 9.56 10.96
N GLU A 218 8.36 8.99 9.81
CA GLU A 218 7.56 9.71 8.80
C GLU A 218 6.15 10.05 9.32
N PHE A 219 5.50 9.16 10.07
CA PHE A 219 4.23 9.46 10.73
C PHE A 219 4.36 10.52 11.82
N LEU A 220 5.43 10.46 12.63
CA LEU A 220 5.72 11.48 13.64
C LEU A 220 5.99 12.86 13.02
N LYS A 221 6.78 12.90 11.94
CA LYS A 221 7.07 14.10 11.16
C LYS A 221 5.80 14.72 10.56
N TYR A 222 4.88 13.89 10.11
CA TYR A 222 3.57 14.35 9.64
C TYR A 222 2.70 14.91 10.79
N GLY A 223 2.90 14.43 12.02
CA GLY A 223 2.22 14.91 13.23
C GLY A 223 1.29 13.90 13.90
N LEU A 224 1.39 12.61 13.57
CA LEU A 224 0.67 11.58 14.31
C LEU A 224 1.23 11.44 15.74
N PRO A 225 0.37 11.26 16.76
CA PRO A 225 0.81 10.97 18.12
C PRO A 225 1.62 9.68 18.21
N SER A 226 2.72 9.70 18.97
CA SER A 226 3.64 8.56 19.09
C SER A 226 3.02 7.32 19.71
N ASP A 227 2.06 7.49 20.61
CA ASP A 227 1.32 6.40 21.27
C ASP A 227 0.40 5.63 20.32
N LYS A 228 0.05 6.22 19.17
CA LYS A 228 -0.71 5.54 18.11
C LYS A 228 0.15 4.71 17.17
N ILE A 229 1.48 4.86 17.19
CA ILE A 229 2.37 4.27 16.19
C ILE A 229 3.17 3.15 16.85
N ILE A 230 2.98 1.92 16.39
CA ILE A 230 3.66 0.75 16.94
C ILE A 230 4.51 0.09 15.86
N VAL A 231 5.80 -0.09 16.11
CA VAL A 231 6.68 -0.87 15.23
C VAL A 231 6.44 -2.36 15.47
N ALA A 232 5.83 -3.02 14.47
CA ALA A 232 5.47 -4.42 14.51
C ALA A 232 6.45 -5.32 13.76
N GLY A 233 7.13 -4.79 12.74
CA GLY A 233 8.09 -5.52 11.91
C GLY A 233 7.66 -5.75 10.48
N TYR A 234 8.55 -6.30 9.66
CA TYR A 234 8.26 -6.61 8.25
C TYR A 234 7.33 -7.83 8.13
N PRO A 235 6.16 -7.74 7.48
CA PRO A 235 5.14 -8.78 7.49
C PRO A 235 5.36 -9.85 6.41
N ARG A 236 6.60 -10.29 6.19
CA ARG A 236 6.92 -11.38 5.26
C ARG A 236 8.12 -12.17 5.75
N SER A 237 8.26 -13.37 5.21
CA SER A 237 9.46 -14.18 5.41
C SER A 237 10.70 -13.45 4.87
N THR A 238 11.73 -13.38 5.69
CA THR A 238 13.03 -12.83 5.34
C THR A 238 14.07 -13.94 5.34
N GLN A 239 15.13 -13.79 4.56
CA GLN A 239 16.28 -14.68 4.64
C GLN A 239 17.51 -13.93 5.17
N LYS A 240 18.48 -14.68 5.68
CA LYS A 240 19.76 -14.11 6.08
C LYS A 240 20.47 -13.58 4.84
N LEU A 241 20.96 -12.35 4.90
CA LEU A 241 21.77 -11.76 3.85
C LEU A 241 23.18 -12.36 3.94
N THR A 242 23.69 -12.86 2.81
CA THR A 242 24.96 -13.57 2.77
C THR A 242 25.75 -13.20 1.51
N PRO A 243 27.09 -13.11 1.63
CA PRO A 243 27.98 -12.90 0.50
C PRO A 243 27.72 -13.85 -0.65
N TYR A 244 27.77 -13.30 -1.87
CA TYR A 244 27.80 -14.08 -3.09
C TYR A 244 28.57 -13.35 -4.18
N VAL A 245 29.11 -14.14 -5.12
CA VAL A 245 29.85 -13.63 -6.26
C VAL A 245 28.88 -13.48 -7.42
N ILE A 246 28.74 -12.25 -7.94
CA ILE A 246 28.00 -12.00 -9.17
C ILE A 246 28.81 -12.59 -10.34
N PRO A 247 28.19 -13.36 -11.25
CA PRO A 247 28.87 -13.97 -12.37
C PRO A 247 29.43 -12.93 -13.35
N ILE A 248 30.36 -13.35 -14.21
CA ILE A 248 30.96 -12.50 -15.26
C ILE A 248 29.91 -11.94 -16.21
N THR A 249 28.84 -12.70 -16.45
CA THR A 249 27.64 -12.28 -17.19
C THR A 249 26.47 -12.16 -16.21
N PRO A 250 26.28 -11.00 -15.57
CA PRO A 250 25.16 -10.78 -14.67
C PRO A 250 23.80 -10.91 -15.38
N ARG A 251 22.86 -11.63 -14.75
CA ARG A 251 21.45 -11.65 -15.14
C ARG A 251 20.70 -10.57 -14.37
N ILE A 252 20.14 -9.63 -15.10
CA ILE A 252 19.52 -8.42 -14.58
C ILE A 252 18.00 -8.50 -14.76
N LEU A 253 17.26 -8.23 -13.69
CA LEU A 253 15.81 -8.03 -13.75
C LEU A 253 15.46 -6.58 -13.49
N PHE A 254 14.88 -5.91 -14.49
CA PHE A 254 14.27 -4.61 -14.31
C PHE A 254 12.81 -4.74 -13.88
N LEU A 255 12.48 -4.20 -12.71
CA LEU A 255 11.13 -4.11 -12.18
C LEU A 255 10.57 -2.72 -12.49
N CYS A 256 9.68 -2.63 -13.48
CA CYS A 256 9.08 -1.37 -13.88
C CYS A 256 8.25 -0.76 -12.73
N ALA A 257 8.28 0.56 -12.63
CA ALA A 257 7.49 1.34 -11.69
C ALA A 257 6.01 1.45 -12.14
N ARG A 258 5.19 2.11 -11.31
CA ARG A 258 3.76 2.36 -11.61
C ARG A 258 3.57 3.15 -12.91
N LYS A 259 2.35 3.15 -13.46
CA LYS A 259 1.98 3.81 -14.73
C LYS A 259 2.30 5.31 -14.79
N ILE A 260 2.33 5.99 -13.66
CA ILE A 260 2.70 7.41 -13.60
C ILE A 260 4.15 7.67 -14.04
N TYR A 261 4.99 6.63 -14.02
CA TYR A 261 6.41 6.66 -14.40
C TYR A 261 6.69 5.95 -15.73
N ASP A 262 5.71 5.93 -16.64
CA ASP A 262 5.83 5.20 -17.91
C ASP A 262 7.00 5.71 -18.76
N ASN A 263 7.29 7.00 -18.71
CA ASN A 263 8.41 7.60 -19.45
C ASN A 263 9.76 7.19 -18.86
N GLU A 264 9.88 7.21 -17.54
CA GLU A 264 11.09 6.85 -16.81
C GLU A 264 11.38 5.36 -16.96
N ASN A 265 10.35 4.51 -16.95
CA ASN A 265 10.51 3.09 -17.26
C ASN A 265 11.12 2.87 -18.66
N ILE A 266 10.64 3.59 -19.68
CA ILE A 266 11.18 3.51 -21.05
C ILE A 266 12.63 4.03 -21.09
N LYS A 267 12.92 5.14 -20.39
CA LYS A 267 14.28 5.69 -20.27
C LYS A 267 15.25 4.66 -19.68
N ILE A 268 14.85 3.97 -18.61
CA ILE A 268 15.66 2.92 -17.98
C ILE A 268 15.87 1.75 -18.96
N MET A 269 14.84 1.32 -19.69
CA MET A 269 15.00 0.25 -20.70
C MET A 269 16.02 0.62 -21.77
N ASN A 270 16.02 1.87 -22.25
CA ASN A 270 17.01 2.35 -23.21
C ASN A 270 18.42 2.34 -22.61
N ILE A 271 18.60 2.81 -21.38
CA ILE A 271 19.90 2.74 -20.68
C ILE A 271 20.38 1.29 -20.57
N LEU A 272 19.50 0.36 -20.22
CA LEU A 272 19.87 -1.06 -20.10
C LEU A 272 20.22 -1.69 -21.45
N ALA A 273 19.56 -1.28 -22.53
CA ALA A 273 19.89 -1.70 -23.89
C ALA A 273 21.26 -1.16 -24.34
N GLU A 274 21.57 0.11 -24.03
CA GLU A 274 22.89 0.70 -24.26
C GLU A 274 23.99 -0.07 -23.51
N VAL A 275 23.79 -0.30 -22.21
CA VAL A 275 24.74 -1.04 -21.37
C VAL A 275 24.96 -2.47 -21.88
N LYS A 276 23.90 -3.15 -22.32
CA LYS A 276 23.99 -4.50 -22.91
C LYS A 276 24.90 -4.54 -24.15
N ASN A 277 24.95 -3.45 -24.92
CA ASN A 277 25.84 -3.34 -26.07
C ASN A 277 27.30 -3.04 -25.70
N GLU A 278 27.53 -2.49 -24.50
CA GLU A 278 28.88 -2.14 -24.01
C GLU A 278 29.53 -3.26 -23.18
N ILE A 279 28.73 -3.98 -22.38
CA ILE A 279 29.21 -5.04 -21.49
C ILE A 279 28.32 -6.29 -21.58
N ASN A 280 28.90 -7.44 -21.26
CA ASN A 280 28.19 -8.71 -21.35
C ASN A 280 27.21 -8.89 -20.17
N ILE A 281 25.94 -8.56 -20.39
CA ILE A 281 24.84 -8.72 -19.42
C ILE A 281 23.60 -9.33 -20.09
N GLU A 282 22.78 -10.00 -19.30
CA GLU A 282 21.45 -10.44 -19.72
C GLU A 282 20.40 -9.58 -19.01
N VAL A 283 19.39 -9.08 -19.73
CA VAL A 283 18.38 -8.18 -19.17
C VAL A 283 16.99 -8.73 -19.42
N SER A 284 16.22 -8.88 -18.35
CA SER A 284 14.79 -9.16 -18.36
C SER A 284 13.98 -8.01 -17.78
N VAL A 285 12.78 -7.77 -18.30
CA VAL A 285 11.89 -6.69 -17.86
C VAL A 285 10.58 -7.26 -17.35
N LYS A 286 10.17 -6.86 -16.14
CA LYS A 286 8.88 -7.20 -15.54
C LYS A 286 8.04 -5.94 -15.33
N THR A 287 6.82 -5.96 -15.83
CA THR A 287 5.90 -4.83 -15.71
C THR A 287 5.18 -4.77 -14.36
N HIS A 288 4.90 -3.56 -13.87
CA HIS A 288 3.95 -3.33 -12.80
C HIS A 288 2.51 -3.63 -13.28
N PRO A 289 1.59 -4.17 -12.43
CA PRO A 289 0.22 -4.48 -12.81
C PRO A 289 -0.60 -3.33 -13.41
N SER A 290 -0.20 -2.07 -13.16
CA SER A 290 -0.86 -0.89 -13.72
C SER A 290 -0.43 -0.54 -15.15
N LEU A 291 0.65 -1.15 -15.65
CA LEU A 291 1.20 -0.89 -16.98
C LEU A 291 0.53 -1.77 -18.04
N ASN A 292 0.65 -1.36 -19.30
CA ASN A 292 0.22 -2.18 -20.43
C ASN A 292 1.30 -3.20 -20.77
N SER A 293 1.15 -4.46 -20.31
CA SER A 293 2.13 -5.52 -20.54
C SER A 293 2.46 -5.74 -22.01
N LYS A 294 1.47 -5.66 -22.91
CA LYS A 294 1.68 -5.82 -24.36
C LYS A 294 2.60 -4.75 -24.95
N LYS A 295 2.46 -3.49 -24.50
CA LYS A 295 3.34 -2.39 -24.92
C LYS A 295 4.79 -2.68 -24.55
N TYR A 296 5.02 -3.11 -23.31
CA TYR A 296 6.37 -3.37 -22.80
C TYR A 296 6.99 -4.62 -23.42
N LYS A 297 6.18 -5.65 -23.73
CA LYS A 297 6.66 -6.82 -24.48
C LYS A 297 7.21 -6.42 -25.84
N PHE A 298 6.48 -5.58 -26.59
CA PHE A 298 6.94 -5.05 -27.87
C PHE A 298 8.22 -4.21 -27.73
N LEU A 299 8.29 -3.33 -26.72
CA LEU A 299 9.51 -2.55 -26.44
C LEU A 299 10.71 -3.44 -26.10
N CYS A 300 10.50 -4.56 -25.40
CA CYS A 300 11.57 -5.52 -25.12
C CYS A 300 12.07 -6.16 -26.42
N GLU A 301 11.18 -6.53 -27.34
CA GLU A 301 11.55 -7.06 -28.66
C GLU A 301 12.36 -6.04 -29.47
N GLU A 302 11.95 -4.76 -29.49
CA GLU A 302 12.68 -3.68 -30.19
C GLU A 302 14.07 -3.40 -29.59
N LEU A 303 14.21 -3.48 -28.27
CA LEU A 303 15.46 -3.22 -27.55
C LEU A 303 16.30 -4.48 -27.31
N GLU A 304 15.91 -5.60 -27.90
CA GLU A 304 16.53 -6.92 -27.71
C GLU A 304 16.66 -7.34 -26.23
N LEU A 305 15.70 -6.97 -25.39
CA LEU A 305 15.59 -7.37 -23.99
C LEU A 305 14.63 -8.55 -23.84
N SER A 306 14.79 -9.33 -22.77
CA SER A 306 13.83 -10.40 -22.44
C SER A 306 12.62 -9.85 -21.70
N PHE A 307 11.43 -10.38 -21.97
CA PHE A 307 10.22 -10.02 -21.22
C PHE A 307 9.87 -11.12 -20.20
N TYR A 308 9.72 -10.73 -18.93
CA TYR A 308 9.38 -11.64 -17.84
C TYR A 308 7.87 -11.57 -17.52
N ASP A 309 7.12 -12.53 -18.06
CA ASP A 309 5.65 -12.58 -17.98
C ASP A 309 5.13 -13.40 -16.79
N MET A 310 5.99 -14.15 -16.12
CA MET A 310 5.57 -15.15 -15.13
C MET A 310 5.57 -14.56 -13.71
N ASP A 311 4.57 -14.92 -12.90
CA ASP A 311 4.59 -14.80 -11.43
C ASP A 311 4.63 -13.40 -10.75
N THR A 312 4.64 -13.39 -9.41
CA THR A 312 4.71 -12.18 -8.57
C THR A 312 6.17 -11.68 -8.45
N VAL A 313 6.37 -10.45 -7.97
CA VAL A 313 7.72 -9.92 -7.69
C VAL A 313 8.45 -10.82 -6.68
N SER A 314 7.77 -11.23 -5.60
CA SER A 314 8.32 -12.12 -4.57
C SER A 314 8.89 -13.41 -5.16
N LYS A 315 8.16 -14.04 -6.09
CA LYS A 315 8.60 -15.26 -6.78
C LYS A 315 9.79 -15.01 -7.73
N ALA A 316 9.76 -13.90 -8.47
CA ALA A 316 10.86 -13.53 -9.37
C ALA A 316 12.18 -13.30 -8.60
N LEU A 317 12.10 -12.70 -7.41
CA LEU A 317 13.26 -12.49 -6.55
C LEU A 317 13.74 -13.80 -5.91
N ALA A 318 12.81 -14.69 -5.55
CA ALA A 318 13.09 -15.97 -4.93
C ALA A 318 13.64 -17.04 -5.88
N SER A 319 13.45 -16.92 -7.19
CA SER A 319 13.83 -17.99 -8.14
C SER A 319 15.34 -18.22 -8.24
N GLY A 320 16.16 -17.21 -7.94
CA GLY A 320 17.61 -17.30 -8.13
C GLY A 320 18.04 -17.10 -9.58
N ASP A 321 17.12 -16.72 -10.47
CA ASP A 321 17.40 -16.52 -11.90
C ASP A 321 18.10 -15.19 -12.19
N TYR A 322 18.13 -14.28 -11.23
CA TYR A 322 18.64 -12.92 -11.39
C TYR A 322 19.63 -12.57 -10.30
N ASP A 323 20.74 -11.97 -10.70
CA ASP A 323 21.87 -11.63 -9.83
C ASP A 323 21.81 -10.17 -9.37
N VAL A 324 21.26 -9.30 -10.23
CA VAL A 324 21.10 -7.85 -10.00
C VAL A 324 19.67 -7.43 -10.34
N ILE A 325 19.08 -6.60 -9.49
CA ILE A 325 17.73 -6.05 -9.69
C ILE A 325 17.83 -4.56 -9.99
N VAL A 326 17.12 -4.10 -11.01
CA VAL A 326 16.99 -2.67 -11.31
C VAL A 326 15.60 -2.21 -10.90
N THR A 327 15.53 -1.08 -10.20
CA THR A 327 14.25 -0.54 -9.71
C THR A 327 14.18 0.97 -9.88
N TYR A 328 12.95 1.48 -9.90
CA TYR A 328 12.64 2.91 -9.85
C TYR A 328 11.33 3.11 -9.07
N ASN A 329 11.30 4.06 -8.13
CA ASN A 329 10.11 4.45 -7.36
C ASN A 329 9.17 3.28 -6.98
N SER A 330 9.75 2.19 -6.46
CA SER A 330 9.04 0.97 -6.11
C SER A 330 9.56 0.37 -4.80
N SER A 331 8.67 -0.04 -3.91
CA SER A 331 9.03 -0.77 -2.68
C SER A 331 9.75 -2.09 -2.97
N ALA A 332 9.68 -2.59 -4.20
CA ALA A 332 10.47 -3.73 -4.66
C ALA A 332 11.99 -3.53 -4.48
N TYR A 333 12.45 -2.28 -4.35
CA TYR A 333 13.81 -1.95 -3.95
C TYR A 333 14.23 -2.66 -2.65
N TYR A 334 13.39 -2.58 -1.61
CA TYR A 334 13.67 -3.22 -0.33
C TYR A 334 13.47 -4.73 -0.40
N ASP A 335 12.42 -5.19 -1.09
CA ASP A 335 12.13 -6.62 -1.27
C ASP A 335 13.30 -7.34 -1.97
N ALA A 336 13.97 -6.69 -2.93
CA ALA A 336 15.14 -7.24 -3.61
C ALA A 336 16.34 -7.41 -2.67
N TYR A 337 16.64 -6.42 -1.83
CA TYR A 337 17.67 -6.57 -0.81
C TYR A 337 17.34 -7.67 0.20
N ILE A 338 16.08 -7.75 0.65
CA ILE A 338 15.60 -8.83 1.55
C ILE A 338 15.77 -10.20 0.88
N GLY A 339 15.58 -10.27 -0.44
CA GLY A 339 15.85 -11.43 -1.29
C GLY A 339 17.32 -11.73 -1.53
N ASN A 340 18.25 -11.11 -0.78
CA ASN A 340 19.70 -11.24 -0.93
C ASN A 340 20.15 -11.00 -2.38
N ARG A 341 19.65 -9.92 -2.99
CA ARG A 341 20.06 -9.44 -4.31
C ARG A 341 20.73 -8.08 -4.20
N VAL A 342 21.74 -7.87 -5.04
CA VAL A 342 22.28 -6.56 -5.34
C VAL A 342 21.23 -5.78 -6.13
N VAL A 343 21.04 -4.52 -5.78
CA VAL A 343 20.06 -3.65 -6.43
C VAL A 343 20.79 -2.46 -7.04
N LEU A 344 20.28 -1.96 -8.15
CA LEU A 344 20.65 -0.69 -8.75
C LEU A 344 19.38 0.16 -8.86
N LYS A 345 19.39 1.35 -8.26
CA LYS A 345 18.23 2.24 -8.22
C LYS A 345 18.42 3.37 -9.24
N PHE A 346 17.52 3.47 -10.21
CA PHE A 346 17.52 4.62 -11.11
C PHE A 346 17.11 5.86 -10.33
N VAL A 347 17.75 7.00 -10.60
CA VAL A 347 17.45 8.27 -9.94
C VAL A 347 17.29 9.42 -10.94
N ASP A 348 16.27 10.25 -10.69
CA ASP A 348 16.01 11.51 -11.37
C ASP A 348 15.29 12.51 -10.44
N ASP A 349 14.83 13.63 -11.00
CA ASP A 349 14.13 14.69 -10.27
C ASP A 349 12.75 14.26 -9.73
N MET A 350 12.22 13.12 -10.20
CA MET A 350 10.90 12.58 -9.85
C MET A 350 10.96 11.46 -8.80
N ASN A 351 12.13 11.23 -8.20
CA ASN A 351 12.30 10.24 -7.13
C ASN A 351 11.41 10.49 -5.91
N GLU A 352 10.75 9.43 -5.45
CA GLU A 352 9.94 9.40 -4.23
C GLU A 352 10.54 8.52 -3.14
N ILE A 353 11.41 7.56 -3.49
CA ILE A 353 12.12 6.73 -2.50
C ILE A 353 13.28 7.51 -1.91
N LEU A 354 13.12 7.92 -0.65
CA LEU A 354 14.08 8.76 0.05
C LEU A 354 15.16 7.99 0.83
N VAL A 355 14.99 6.68 1.07
CA VAL A 355 15.95 5.91 1.89
C VAL A 355 16.73 4.94 1.04
N ASP A 356 18.04 5.15 1.02
CA ASP A 356 19.00 4.29 0.35
C ASP A 356 19.52 3.21 1.30
N ILE A 357 19.35 1.95 0.91
CA ILE A 357 19.99 0.83 1.59
C ILE A 357 21.48 0.82 1.26
N SER A 358 21.88 1.10 0.02
CA SER A 358 23.28 1.14 -0.39
C SER A 358 23.59 2.33 -1.28
N ASN A 359 24.86 2.52 -1.63
CA ASN A 359 25.29 3.51 -2.61
C ASN A 359 25.10 2.98 -4.04
N ASP A 360 23.85 2.70 -4.40
CA ASP A 360 23.44 1.90 -5.55
C ASP A 360 22.68 2.70 -6.63
N THR A 361 22.72 4.02 -6.54
CA THR A 361 21.99 4.90 -7.45
C THR A 361 22.71 5.14 -8.78
N PHE A 362 21.97 5.24 -9.87
CA PHE A 362 22.48 5.62 -11.19
C PHE A 362 21.47 6.45 -11.99
N SER A 363 21.95 7.29 -12.91
CA SER A 363 21.14 8.14 -13.78
C SER A 363 21.48 8.02 -15.27
N SER A 364 22.58 7.32 -15.60
CA SER A 364 23.11 7.12 -16.95
C SER A 364 23.72 5.72 -17.13
N SER A 365 23.98 5.32 -18.38
CA SER A 365 24.66 4.07 -18.74
C SER A 365 26.07 3.98 -18.14
N THR A 366 26.86 5.05 -18.20
CA THR A 366 28.19 5.10 -17.57
C THR A 366 28.13 4.92 -16.05
N GLU A 367 27.20 5.61 -15.38
CA GLU A 367 27.01 5.42 -13.94
C GLU A 367 26.56 4.01 -13.60
N PHE A 368 25.66 3.43 -14.40
CA PHE A 368 25.21 2.05 -14.22
C PHE A 368 26.38 1.07 -14.25
N ILE A 369 27.25 1.14 -15.26
CA ILE A 369 28.41 0.26 -15.41
C ILE A 369 29.36 0.40 -14.22
N ASN A 370 29.67 1.64 -13.82
CA ASN A 370 30.56 1.92 -12.68
C ASN A 370 29.99 1.36 -11.37
N LYS A 371 28.69 1.52 -11.15
CA LYS A 371 28.00 1.01 -9.96
C LYS A 371 27.91 -0.50 -9.95
N LEU A 372 27.60 -1.12 -11.08
CA LEU A 372 27.59 -2.58 -11.23
C LEU A 372 28.96 -3.17 -10.88
N GLN A 373 30.05 -2.62 -11.42
CA GLN A 373 31.41 -3.08 -11.12
C GLN A 373 31.77 -2.93 -9.64
N LEU A 374 31.37 -1.81 -9.01
CA LEU A 374 31.59 -1.60 -7.58
C LEU A 374 30.82 -2.63 -6.75
N LEU A 375 29.53 -2.80 -7.02
CA LEU A 375 28.66 -3.69 -6.24
C LEU A 375 29.02 -5.16 -6.44
N THR A 376 29.49 -5.56 -7.62
CA THR A 376 30.06 -6.91 -7.87
C THR A 376 31.25 -7.22 -6.96
N LYS A 377 32.10 -6.22 -6.66
CA LYS A 377 33.20 -6.40 -5.71
C LYS A 377 32.71 -6.46 -4.26
N LEU A 378 31.74 -5.60 -3.92
CA LEU A 378 31.22 -5.50 -2.56
C LEU A 378 30.32 -6.68 -2.17
N SER A 379 29.61 -7.30 -3.11
CA SER A 379 28.67 -8.41 -2.84
C SER A 379 29.34 -9.64 -2.25
N ALA A 380 30.64 -9.80 -2.45
CA ALA A 380 31.44 -10.88 -1.85
C ALA A 380 31.86 -10.59 -0.39
N SER A 381 31.58 -9.40 0.13
CA SER A 381 31.96 -8.99 1.49
C SER A 381 30.82 -9.16 2.49
N GLN A 382 31.09 -9.78 3.64
CA GLN A 382 30.10 -9.87 4.72
C GLN A 382 29.73 -8.49 5.28
N ILE A 383 30.70 -7.57 5.37
CA ILE A 383 30.50 -6.20 5.86
C ILE A 383 29.44 -5.46 5.02
N PHE A 384 29.41 -5.70 3.70
CA PHE A 384 28.41 -5.11 2.82
C PHE A 384 26.99 -5.56 3.19
N TRP A 385 26.81 -6.87 3.41
CA TRP A 385 25.50 -7.43 3.74
C TRP A 385 25.04 -7.12 5.16
N ASP A 386 25.97 -7.05 6.12
CA ASP A 386 25.67 -6.65 7.50
C ASP A 386 25.16 -5.20 7.54
N ASN A 387 25.85 -4.27 6.87
CA ASN A 387 25.42 -2.88 6.76
C ASN A 387 24.04 -2.74 6.09
N ASN A 388 23.77 -3.54 5.05
CA ASN A 388 22.47 -3.54 4.38
C ASN A 388 21.37 -4.14 5.29
N ALA A 389 21.69 -5.17 6.08
CA ALA A 389 20.75 -5.76 7.03
C ALA A 389 20.34 -4.76 8.13
N ASP A 390 21.29 -4.00 8.67
CA ASP A 390 21.02 -2.96 9.69
C ASP A 390 20.09 -1.87 9.13
N LYS A 391 20.38 -1.39 7.92
CA LYS A 391 19.53 -0.40 7.24
C LYS A 391 18.15 -0.94 6.90
N LEU A 392 18.04 -2.19 6.46
CA LEU A 392 16.75 -2.84 6.21
C LEU A 392 15.95 -3.02 7.50
N SER A 393 16.61 -3.39 8.60
CA SER A 393 15.97 -3.48 9.92
C SER A 393 15.38 -2.14 10.34
N HIS A 394 16.16 -1.05 10.21
CA HIS A 394 15.67 0.29 10.51
C HIS A 394 14.53 0.74 9.58
N THR A 395 14.68 0.51 8.27
CA THR A 395 13.79 1.10 7.25
C THR A 395 12.46 0.35 7.15
N VAL A 396 12.54 -0.97 7.02
CA VAL A 396 11.39 -1.84 6.75
C VAL A 396 11.17 -2.89 7.84
N GLY A 397 11.92 -2.86 8.94
CA GLY A 397 11.64 -3.74 10.09
C GLY A 397 12.07 -5.18 9.91
N VAL A 398 13.04 -5.45 9.03
CA VAL A 398 13.60 -6.80 8.86
C VAL A 398 14.20 -7.28 10.18
N GLY A 399 13.86 -8.51 10.56
CA GLY A 399 14.28 -9.11 11.84
C GLY A 399 13.45 -8.68 13.05
N ILE A 400 12.46 -7.79 12.89
CA ILE A 400 11.52 -7.39 13.94
C ILE A 400 10.23 -8.18 13.75
N ASN A 401 9.68 -8.73 14.84
CA ASN A 401 8.37 -9.38 14.83
C ASN A 401 7.70 -9.27 16.21
N ASN A 402 6.95 -8.20 16.39
CA ASN A 402 6.24 -7.89 17.64
C ASN A 402 4.73 -8.19 17.54
N TYR A 403 4.24 -8.74 16.41
CA TYR A 403 2.80 -8.91 16.16
C TYR A 403 2.10 -9.69 17.27
N LYS A 404 2.70 -10.78 17.74
CA LYS A 404 2.16 -11.61 18.83
C LYS A 404 2.01 -10.81 20.13
N ASP A 405 3.02 -10.04 20.50
CA ASP A 405 3.05 -9.28 21.75
C ASP A 405 2.14 -8.04 21.72
N ILE A 406 1.84 -7.53 20.54
CA ILE A 406 0.95 -6.38 20.35
C ILE A 406 -0.52 -6.83 20.33
N LEU A 407 -0.83 -7.88 19.56
CA LEU A 407 -2.20 -8.23 19.21
C LEU A 407 -2.84 -9.30 20.11
N ARG A 408 -2.05 -10.04 20.90
CA ARG A 408 -2.57 -11.01 21.89
C ARG A 408 -2.63 -10.48 23.33
N LYS A 409 -2.28 -9.22 23.56
CA LYS A 409 -2.62 -8.52 24.81
C LYS A 409 -4.13 -8.29 24.86
#